data_AF-A0A517PEG0-F1
#
_entry.id   AF-A0A517PEG0-F1
#
_cell.length_a   1.000
_cell.length_b   1.000
_cell.length_c   1.000
_cell.angle_alpha   90.00
_cell.angle_beta   90.00
_cell.angle_gamma   90.00
#
_symmetry.space_group_name_H-M   'P 1'
#
loop_
_entity.id
_entity.type
_entity.pdbx_description
1 polymer ?
#
loop_
_entity_poly.entity_id
_entity_poly.type
_entity_poly.pdbx_seq_one_letter_code
_entity_poly.pdbx_strand_id
1 'polypeptide(L)'
;MNDASSPPPASLGRFAPPLVAATLALCFAGATHLWGTSLRPDYAPDAQELARSLESGDLLRRLGFLTLAGCGVVGLAVGRAGEWRIPLLSRGAGFTGALLAGMFGWWAASTLWSDDPALTARRILVLGLYLLGVLGAARALTGRQLAVAGVGAVSLHLIAGVAAEIGLRTFTPWRDEYRFSGTIHPNIQALQLAAGLCGCVVLSGLFAKRTPGERTNAWWLLWGAVLLGFLVLTKSRTATAGAVLAISLTGLTAASPATKLLSLAGGVAGGAGLLIAILLAGSDPTGELRDAALMGRTDQQSSLSGRLPIWEAILPHIAERPWLGHGYGAFWNLQRVDAISDEVGWALSASHSGWIESAAEVGLIGAGLMAALLLCGAGRAAGAILDPRRAGDPLPVFAVSLTLLLIANAFTEALIHDVRLVPFLLWACLAKLTVLRDRPPWPGLHAAGRPAVAAGGRETAWNQGAGPEPADSQVRATHG
;
A
#
# COMPACT_ATOMS: atom_id res chain seq x y z
N MET A 1 -12.04 -35.05 37.33
CA MET A 1 -13.20 -35.12 36.40
C MET A 1 -13.74 -33.70 36.24
N ASN A 2 -13.60 -32.96 35.14
CA ASN A 2 -12.95 -33.13 33.85
C ASN A 2 -12.42 -31.75 33.40
N ASP A 3 -11.35 -31.81 32.62
CA ASP A 3 -10.56 -30.73 32.03
C ASP A 3 -11.33 -29.46 31.58
N ALA A 4 -10.95 -28.33 32.17
CA ALA A 4 -11.22 -26.98 31.64
C ALA A 4 -9.92 -26.28 31.16
N SER A 5 -8.89 -27.06 30.80
CA SER A 5 -7.58 -26.59 30.33
C SER A 5 -7.28 -26.98 28.88
N SER A 6 -8.30 -27.11 28.04
CA SER A 6 -8.08 -27.14 26.59
C SER A 6 -7.90 -25.70 26.10
N PRO A 7 -6.73 -25.30 25.57
CA PRO A 7 -6.66 -24.06 24.81
C PRO A 7 -7.65 -24.18 23.65
N PRO A 8 -8.33 -23.09 23.24
CA PRO A 8 -9.22 -23.14 22.09
C PRO A 8 -8.45 -23.75 20.90
N PRO A 9 -9.09 -24.64 20.11
CA PRO A 9 -8.40 -25.27 18.98
C PRO A 9 -7.78 -24.17 18.13
N ALA A 10 -6.49 -24.32 17.85
CA ALA A 10 -5.70 -23.39 17.08
C ALA A 10 -6.49 -22.98 15.81
N SER A 11 -7.08 -21.78 15.82
CA SER A 11 -7.84 -21.25 14.69
C SER A 11 -6.93 -20.80 13.54
N LEU A 12 -5.76 -21.43 13.41
CA LEU A 12 -4.67 -21.12 12.49
C LEU A 12 -4.87 -21.70 11.07
N GLY A 13 -6.03 -22.31 10.78
CA GLY A 13 -6.21 -23.10 9.55
C GLY A 13 -7.05 -22.50 8.41
N ARG A 14 -7.70 -21.32 8.55
CA ARG A 14 -8.69 -20.89 7.53
C ARG A 14 -8.15 -20.06 6.37
N PHE A 15 -7.03 -19.36 6.54
CA PHE A 15 -6.38 -18.60 5.47
C PHE A 15 -4.86 -18.79 5.55
N ALA A 16 -4.37 -19.87 4.92
CA ALA A 16 -2.94 -20.14 4.82
C ALA A 16 -2.29 -19.05 3.96
N PRO A 17 -1.28 -18.30 4.45
CA PRO A 17 -0.65 -17.22 3.69
C PRO A 17 -0.16 -17.63 2.29
N PRO A 18 0.39 -18.84 2.07
CA PRO A 18 0.77 -19.29 0.72
C PRO A 18 -0.42 -19.39 -0.25
N LEU A 19 -1.58 -19.88 0.22
CA LEU A 19 -2.78 -19.99 -0.61
C LEU A 19 -3.32 -18.60 -0.98
N VAL A 20 -3.32 -17.66 -0.02
CA VAL A 20 -3.71 -16.27 -0.27
C VAL A 20 -2.74 -15.61 -1.26
N ALA A 21 -1.43 -15.81 -1.09
CA ALA A 21 -0.42 -15.31 -2.01
C ALA A 21 -0.63 -15.83 -3.43
N ALA A 22 -0.84 -17.14 -3.59
CA ALA A 22 -1.12 -17.75 -4.89
C ALA A 22 -2.41 -17.22 -5.51
N THR A 23 -3.46 -17.05 -4.71
CA THR A 23 -4.74 -16.49 -5.17
C THR A 23 -4.56 -15.06 -5.67
N LEU A 24 -3.89 -14.19 -4.89
CA LEU A 24 -3.59 -12.82 -5.29
C LEU A 24 -2.71 -12.80 -6.55
N ALA A 25 -1.66 -13.63 -6.60
CA ALA A 25 -0.78 -13.72 -7.75
C ALA A 25 -1.56 -14.09 -9.02
N LEU A 26 -2.42 -15.11 -8.97
CA LEU A 26 -3.23 -15.53 -10.11
C LEU A 26 -4.24 -14.46 -10.53
N CYS A 27 -4.95 -13.85 -9.58
CA CYS A 27 -5.95 -12.81 -9.88
C CYS A 27 -5.33 -11.59 -10.58
N PHE A 28 -4.15 -11.15 -10.13
CA PHE A 28 -3.46 -10.01 -10.73
C PHE A 28 -2.62 -10.38 -11.95
N ALA A 29 -2.12 -11.62 -12.04
CA ALA A 29 -1.47 -12.13 -13.26
C ALA A 29 -2.41 -12.02 -14.46
N GLY A 30 -3.65 -12.47 -14.29
CA GLY A 30 -4.66 -12.39 -15.33
C GLY A 30 -5.07 -11.00 -15.76
N ALA A 31 -4.82 -9.98 -14.93
CA ALA A 31 -5.20 -8.61 -15.23
C ALA A 31 -4.10 -7.79 -15.92
N THR A 32 -2.83 -8.10 -15.64
CA THR A 32 -1.72 -7.23 -16.05
C THR A 32 -0.53 -7.95 -16.67
N HIS A 33 -0.38 -9.26 -16.50
CA HIS A 33 0.82 -9.99 -16.91
C HIS A 33 0.64 -10.66 -18.28
N LEU A 34 1.57 -10.40 -19.18
CA LEU A 34 1.63 -10.96 -20.53
C LEU A 34 2.98 -11.66 -20.71
N TRP A 35 2.94 -12.94 -21.10
CA TRP A 35 4.14 -13.78 -21.19
C TRP A 35 5.21 -13.20 -22.13
N GLY A 36 4.79 -12.63 -23.26
CA GLY A 36 5.68 -12.07 -24.29
C GLY A 36 6.11 -10.62 -24.09
N THR A 37 5.94 -10.03 -22.90
CA THR A 37 6.22 -8.59 -22.68
C THR A 37 7.66 -8.21 -23.01
N SER A 38 8.63 -9.07 -22.67
CA SER A 38 10.05 -8.83 -22.92
C SER A 38 10.46 -8.84 -24.40
N LEU A 39 9.59 -9.32 -25.30
CA LEU A 39 9.83 -9.31 -26.74
C LEU A 39 9.32 -8.02 -27.41
N ARG A 40 8.55 -7.21 -26.70
CA ARG A 40 7.93 -6.01 -27.26
C ARG A 40 8.93 -4.87 -27.34
N PRO A 41 8.95 -4.08 -28.44
CA PRO A 41 9.61 -2.78 -28.44
C PRO A 41 9.11 -1.95 -27.26
N ASP A 42 10.04 -1.38 -26.49
CA ASP A 42 9.76 -0.56 -25.30
C ASP A 42 8.88 -1.21 -24.22
N TYR A 43 8.70 -2.54 -24.26
CA TYR A 43 7.88 -3.29 -23.30
C TYR A 43 6.41 -2.84 -23.26
N ALA A 44 5.93 -2.15 -24.30
CA ALA A 44 4.59 -1.58 -24.40
C ALA A 44 3.75 -2.29 -25.48
N PRO A 45 2.42 -2.37 -25.33
CA PRO A 45 1.53 -2.76 -26.44
C PRO A 45 1.58 -1.72 -27.55
N ASP A 46 1.42 -2.17 -28.80
CA ASP A 46 1.20 -1.24 -29.92
C ASP A 46 -0.21 -0.61 -29.86
N ALA A 47 -0.45 0.42 -30.67
CA ALA A 47 -1.73 1.14 -30.69
C ALA A 47 -2.93 0.24 -31.02
N GLN A 48 -2.75 -0.76 -31.89
CA GLN A 48 -3.84 -1.67 -32.28
C GLN A 48 -4.16 -2.66 -31.16
N GLU A 49 -3.15 -3.16 -30.46
CA GLU A 49 -3.32 -4.03 -29.30
C GLU A 49 -3.97 -3.27 -28.14
N LEU A 50 -3.55 -2.02 -27.93
CA LEU A 50 -4.17 -1.12 -26.96
C LEU A 50 -5.66 -0.92 -27.28
N ALA A 51 -6.01 -0.59 -28.53
CA ALA A 51 -7.39 -0.44 -28.97
C ALA A 51 -8.23 -1.73 -28.74
N ARG A 52 -7.70 -2.90 -29.13
CA ARG A 52 -8.37 -4.19 -28.89
C ARG A 52 -8.56 -4.48 -27.41
N SER A 53 -7.62 -4.10 -26.55
CA SER A 53 -7.72 -4.29 -25.10
C SER A 53 -8.77 -3.38 -24.45
N LEU A 54 -9.02 -2.20 -25.04
CA LEU A 54 -10.07 -1.26 -24.63
C LEU A 54 -11.46 -1.75 -25.07
N GLU A 55 -11.57 -2.37 -26.25
CA GLU A 55 -12.83 -2.90 -26.79
C GLU A 55 -13.22 -4.27 -26.22
N SER A 56 -12.25 -5.19 -26.10
CA SER A 56 -12.47 -6.57 -25.67
C SER A 56 -11.98 -6.77 -24.24
N GLY A 57 -12.92 -6.88 -23.29
CA GLY A 57 -12.55 -7.19 -21.91
C GLY A 57 -12.02 -8.62 -21.81
N ASP A 58 -10.74 -8.79 -21.52
CA ASP A 58 -10.05 -10.08 -21.41
C ASP A 58 -10.75 -11.05 -20.41
N LEU A 59 -10.94 -12.30 -20.83
CA LEU A 59 -11.61 -13.34 -20.05
C LEU A 59 -10.84 -13.64 -18.76
N LEU A 60 -9.51 -13.71 -18.85
CA LEU A 60 -8.66 -14.04 -17.71
C LEU A 60 -8.74 -12.93 -16.65
N ARG A 61 -8.70 -11.67 -17.08
CA ARG A 61 -8.96 -10.50 -16.22
C ARG A 61 -10.34 -10.57 -15.53
N ARG A 62 -11.41 -10.91 -16.24
CA ARG A 62 -12.77 -11.03 -15.66
C ARG A 62 -12.83 -12.12 -14.58
N LEU A 63 -12.29 -13.31 -14.88
CA LEU A 63 -12.24 -14.43 -13.94
C LEU A 63 -11.39 -14.08 -12.71
N GLY A 64 -10.29 -13.36 -12.89
CA GLY A 64 -9.44 -12.86 -11.81
C GLY A 64 -10.20 -11.96 -10.83
N PHE A 65 -10.90 -10.94 -11.31
CA PHE A 65 -11.65 -10.03 -10.43
C PHE A 65 -12.89 -10.68 -9.80
N LEU A 66 -13.57 -11.60 -10.49
CA LEU A 66 -14.66 -12.38 -9.90
C LEU A 66 -14.16 -13.31 -8.80
N THR A 67 -13.02 -13.96 -9.00
CA THR A 67 -12.38 -14.81 -7.97
C THR A 67 -11.98 -13.96 -6.77
N LEU A 68 -11.36 -12.78 -7.01
CA LEU A 68 -10.98 -11.84 -5.96
C LEU A 68 -12.20 -11.38 -5.15
N ALA A 69 -13.31 -11.04 -5.81
CA ALA A 69 -14.56 -10.65 -5.14
C ALA A 69 -15.18 -11.82 -4.35
N GLY A 70 -15.18 -13.04 -4.91
CA GLY A 70 -15.66 -14.24 -4.23
C GLY A 70 -14.87 -14.54 -2.95
N CYS A 71 -13.54 -14.48 -3.02
CA CYS A 71 -12.66 -14.56 -1.84
C CYS A 71 -12.95 -13.41 -0.86
N GLY A 72 -13.24 -12.21 -1.38
CA GLY A 72 -13.66 -11.05 -0.60
C GLY A 72 -14.93 -11.32 0.22
N VAL A 73 -15.98 -11.86 -0.41
CA VAL A 73 -17.25 -12.23 0.25
C VAL A 73 -17.01 -13.29 1.33
N VAL A 74 -16.22 -14.33 1.04
CA VAL A 74 -15.84 -15.34 2.05
C VAL A 74 -15.07 -14.69 3.20
N GLY A 75 -14.14 -13.79 2.91
CA GLY A 75 -13.38 -13.04 3.90
C GLY A 75 -14.26 -12.14 4.76
N LEU A 76 -15.31 -11.54 4.20
CA LEU A 76 -16.29 -10.74 4.93
C LEU A 76 -17.16 -11.60 5.86
N ALA A 77 -17.61 -12.76 5.37
CA ALA A 77 -18.47 -13.68 6.11
C ALA A 77 -17.74 -14.41 7.24
N VAL A 78 -16.50 -14.85 7.00
CA VAL A 78 -15.73 -15.67 7.95
C VAL A 78 -14.77 -14.84 8.80
N GLY A 79 -14.40 -13.64 8.31
CA GLY A 79 -13.44 -12.77 8.97
C GLY A 79 -13.93 -12.27 10.33
N ARG A 80 -13.04 -12.38 11.32
CA ARG A 80 -13.30 -12.02 12.72
C ARG A 80 -12.67 -10.69 13.15
N ALA A 81 -12.16 -9.89 12.20
CA ALA A 81 -11.75 -8.52 12.52
C ALA A 81 -12.92 -7.76 13.17
N GLY A 82 -12.59 -6.74 13.96
CA GLY A 82 -13.54 -6.12 14.88
C GLY A 82 -14.76 -5.48 14.22
N GLU A 83 -15.61 -4.91 15.07
CA GLU A 83 -16.83 -4.24 14.63
C GLU A 83 -16.53 -3.15 13.60
N TRP A 84 -17.46 -2.97 12.66
CA TRP A 84 -17.40 -1.90 11.68
C TRP A 84 -17.42 -0.54 12.40
N ARG A 85 -16.50 0.35 12.02
CA ARG A 85 -16.51 1.74 12.45
C ARG A 85 -17.38 2.52 11.49
N ILE A 86 -18.35 3.26 12.02
CA ILE A 86 -19.05 4.27 11.23
C ILE A 86 -18.09 5.46 11.04
N PRO A 87 -17.62 5.74 9.82
CA PRO A 87 -16.54 6.71 9.61
C PRO A 87 -16.94 8.14 10.01
N LEU A 88 -18.18 8.56 9.72
CA LEU A 88 -18.64 9.93 10.01
C LEU A 88 -18.74 10.29 11.50
N LEU A 89 -18.75 9.31 12.41
CA LEU A 89 -18.99 9.53 13.84
C LEU A 89 -17.73 9.41 14.72
N SER A 90 -16.56 9.15 14.13
CA SER A 90 -15.33 8.90 14.90
C SER A 90 -14.19 9.86 14.54
N ARG A 91 -13.65 10.59 15.53
CA ARG A 91 -12.50 11.49 15.34
C ARG A 91 -11.27 10.71 14.83
N GLY A 92 -10.52 11.31 13.91
CA GLY A 92 -9.28 10.77 13.35
C GLY A 92 -9.50 9.59 12.40
N ALA A 93 -9.63 8.37 12.94
CA ALA A 93 -9.77 7.15 12.15
C ALA A 93 -11.04 7.14 11.28
N GLY A 94 -12.12 7.76 11.77
CA GLY A 94 -13.35 7.91 11.01
C GLY A 94 -13.23 8.92 9.87
N PHE A 95 -12.44 9.99 10.04
CA PHE A 95 -12.18 10.94 8.96
C PHE A 95 -11.42 10.28 7.80
N THR A 96 -10.35 9.52 8.06
CA THR A 96 -9.64 8.79 7.00
C THR A 96 -10.53 7.74 6.33
N GLY A 97 -11.39 7.06 7.09
CA GLY A 97 -12.39 6.14 6.53
C GLY A 97 -13.43 6.87 5.65
N ALA A 98 -13.85 8.07 6.05
CA ALA A 98 -14.76 8.90 5.27
C ALA A 98 -14.11 9.43 4.00
N LEU A 99 -12.82 9.80 4.02
CA LEU A 99 -12.05 10.14 2.82
C LEU A 99 -11.95 8.95 1.86
N LEU A 100 -11.69 7.75 2.38
CA LEU A 100 -11.62 6.54 1.56
C LEU A 100 -12.96 6.25 0.89
N ALA A 101 -14.06 6.31 1.64
CA ALA A 101 -15.41 6.16 1.09
C ALA A 101 -15.77 7.29 0.12
N GLY A 102 -15.40 8.53 0.43
CA GLY A 102 -15.63 9.71 -0.40
C GLY A 102 -14.89 9.66 -1.72
N MET A 103 -13.63 9.20 -1.73
CA MET A 103 -12.85 9.02 -2.96
C MET A 103 -13.50 7.99 -3.89
N PHE A 104 -13.81 6.78 -3.39
CA PHE A 104 -14.46 5.75 -4.22
C PHE A 104 -15.89 6.15 -4.61
N GLY A 105 -16.61 6.86 -3.74
CA GLY A 105 -17.91 7.43 -4.04
C GLY A 105 -17.85 8.48 -5.15
N TRP A 106 -16.82 9.34 -5.14
CA TRP A 106 -16.58 10.33 -6.20
C TRP A 106 -16.27 9.66 -7.54
N TRP A 107 -15.42 8.63 -7.54
CA TRP A 107 -15.12 7.87 -8.75
C TRP A 107 -16.39 7.21 -9.30
N ALA A 108 -17.22 6.61 -8.45
CA ALA A 108 -18.49 6.02 -8.88
C ALA A 108 -19.48 7.08 -9.42
N ALA A 109 -19.61 8.21 -8.73
CA ALA A 109 -20.45 9.33 -9.15
C ALA A 109 -20.03 9.90 -10.50
N SER A 110 -18.73 9.80 -10.86
CA SER A 110 -18.22 10.29 -12.13
C SER A 110 -18.84 9.66 -13.37
N THR A 111 -19.53 8.52 -13.22
CA THR A 111 -20.38 7.94 -14.27
C THR A 111 -21.44 8.94 -14.78
N LEU A 112 -21.92 9.86 -13.93
CA LEU A 112 -22.99 10.80 -14.25
C LEU A 112 -22.56 11.94 -15.17
N TRP A 113 -21.26 12.26 -15.22
CA TRP A 113 -20.71 13.34 -16.05
C TRP A 113 -19.57 12.85 -16.97
N SER A 114 -19.41 11.54 -17.10
CA SER A 114 -18.37 10.92 -17.91
C SER A 114 -18.58 11.19 -19.41
N ASP A 115 -17.49 11.36 -20.15
CA ASP A 115 -17.52 11.41 -21.63
C ASP A 115 -17.98 10.06 -22.23
N ASP A 116 -17.72 8.97 -21.53
CA ASP A 116 -18.19 7.63 -21.88
C ASP A 116 -18.77 6.95 -20.62
N PRO A 117 -20.06 7.19 -20.30
CA PRO A 117 -20.70 6.61 -19.13
C PRO A 117 -20.73 5.08 -19.14
N ALA A 118 -20.76 4.45 -20.33
CA ALA A 118 -20.77 3.00 -20.45
C ALA A 118 -19.40 2.40 -20.08
N LEU A 119 -18.31 3.01 -20.56
CA LEU A 119 -16.95 2.61 -20.19
C LEU A 119 -16.67 2.88 -18.70
N THR A 120 -17.04 4.05 -18.18
CA THR A 120 -16.89 4.34 -16.75
C THR A 120 -17.70 3.36 -15.89
N ALA A 121 -18.96 3.05 -16.24
CA ALA A 121 -19.76 2.08 -15.49
C ALA A 121 -19.10 0.68 -15.44
N ARG A 122 -18.52 0.21 -16.56
CA ARG A 122 -17.77 -1.07 -16.59
C ARG A 122 -16.54 -1.02 -15.69
N ARG A 123 -15.79 0.09 -15.69
CA ARG A 123 -14.61 0.26 -14.83
C ARG A 123 -14.99 0.35 -13.35
N ILE A 124 -16.11 1.01 -13.01
CA ILE A 124 -16.67 1.06 -11.65
C ILE A 124 -17.15 -0.32 -11.19
N LEU A 125 -17.73 -1.13 -12.07
CA LEU A 125 -18.07 -2.53 -11.74
C LEU A 125 -16.82 -3.32 -11.32
N VAL A 126 -15.75 -3.24 -12.12
CA VAL A 126 -14.47 -3.91 -11.81
C VAL A 126 -13.87 -3.38 -10.51
N LEU A 127 -13.92 -2.07 -10.29
CA LEU A 127 -13.50 -1.45 -9.05
C LEU A 127 -14.33 -1.96 -7.85
N GLY A 128 -15.64 -2.14 -8.00
CA GLY A 128 -16.51 -2.72 -6.97
C GLY A 128 -16.10 -4.14 -6.58
N LEU A 129 -15.84 -5.00 -7.56
CA LEU A 129 -15.32 -6.37 -7.34
C LEU A 129 -13.96 -6.35 -6.62
N TYR A 130 -13.09 -5.44 -7.02
CA TYR A 130 -11.79 -5.23 -6.42
C TYR A 130 -11.91 -4.74 -4.95
N LEU A 131 -12.81 -3.80 -4.66
CA LEU A 131 -13.08 -3.30 -3.32
C LEU A 131 -13.69 -4.36 -2.39
N LEU A 132 -14.53 -5.27 -2.91
CA LEU A 132 -14.99 -6.43 -2.15
C LEU A 132 -13.82 -7.31 -1.72
N GLY A 133 -12.86 -7.55 -2.61
CA GLY A 133 -11.60 -8.24 -2.29
C GLY A 133 -10.80 -7.52 -1.21
N VAL A 134 -10.64 -6.19 -1.34
CA VAL A 134 -9.93 -5.33 -0.37
C VAL A 134 -10.56 -5.43 1.02
N LEU A 135 -11.89 -5.26 1.12
CA LEU A 135 -12.61 -5.28 2.40
C LEU A 135 -12.59 -6.69 3.03
N GLY A 136 -12.75 -7.73 2.22
CA GLY A 136 -12.65 -9.12 2.68
C GLY A 136 -11.25 -9.46 3.19
N ALA A 137 -10.20 -9.07 2.48
CA ALA A 137 -8.82 -9.26 2.91
C ALA A 137 -8.51 -8.49 4.21
N ALA A 138 -8.94 -7.23 4.30
CA ALA A 138 -8.81 -6.41 5.50
C ALA A 138 -9.51 -7.04 6.73
N ARG A 139 -10.66 -7.68 6.52
CA ARG A 139 -11.47 -8.31 7.56
C ARG A 139 -11.00 -9.72 7.95
N ALA A 140 -10.43 -10.47 7.02
CA ALA A 140 -10.05 -11.86 7.21
C ALA A 140 -8.59 -12.05 7.69
N LEU A 141 -7.66 -11.25 7.18
CA LEU A 141 -6.23 -11.47 7.35
C LEU A 141 -5.63 -10.57 8.42
N THR A 142 -4.72 -11.09 9.25
CA THR A 142 -3.88 -10.27 10.14
C THR A 142 -2.93 -9.38 9.34
N GLY A 143 -2.37 -8.33 9.97
CA GLY A 143 -1.38 -7.47 9.32
C GLY A 143 -0.19 -8.24 8.78
N ARG A 144 0.28 -9.20 9.57
CA ARG A 144 1.35 -10.11 9.17
C ARG A 144 0.95 -11.00 7.99
N GLN A 145 -0.27 -11.56 8.01
CA GLN A 145 -0.76 -12.37 6.89
C GLN A 145 -0.89 -11.56 5.59
N LEU A 146 -1.34 -10.30 5.67
CA LEU A 146 -1.38 -9.39 4.51
C LEU A 146 0.03 -9.13 3.95
N ALA A 147 1.00 -8.82 4.80
CA ALA A 147 2.38 -8.61 4.37
C ALA A 147 3.01 -9.88 3.77
N VAL A 148 2.83 -11.05 4.41
CA VAL A 148 3.32 -12.33 3.87
C VAL A 148 2.66 -12.68 2.54
N ALA A 149 1.34 -12.49 2.43
CA ALA A 149 0.61 -12.74 1.19
C ALA A 149 1.06 -11.80 0.07
N GLY A 150 1.29 -10.52 0.38
CA GLY A 150 1.81 -9.53 -0.56
C GLY A 150 3.21 -9.89 -1.06
N VAL A 151 4.15 -10.20 -0.15
CA VAL A 151 5.49 -10.66 -0.53
C VAL A 151 5.41 -11.94 -1.35
N GLY A 152 4.61 -12.92 -0.93
CA GLY A 152 4.43 -14.17 -1.66
C GLY A 152 3.87 -13.96 -3.08
N ALA A 153 2.90 -13.06 -3.25
CA ALA A 153 2.34 -12.75 -4.56
C ALA A 153 3.37 -12.09 -5.49
N VAL A 154 4.12 -11.10 -4.98
CA VAL A 154 5.23 -10.47 -5.71
C VAL A 154 6.30 -11.49 -6.07
N SER A 155 6.65 -12.40 -5.16
CA SER A 155 7.60 -13.48 -5.43
C SER A 155 7.14 -14.40 -6.55
N LEU A 156 5.85 -14.77 -6.58
CA LEU A 156 5.29 -15.60 -7.64
C LEU A 156 5.30 -14.87 -8.99
N HIS A 157 4.99 -13.58 -9.01
CA HIS A 157 5.11 -12.76 -10.22
C HIS A 157 6.56 -12.63 -10.71
N LEU A 158 7.52 -12.46 -9.78
CA LEU A 158 8.94 -12.44 -10.12
C LEU A 158 9.39 -13.78 -10.71
N ILE A 159 9.04 -14.91 -10.07
CA ILE A 159 9.39 -16.25 -10.56
C ILE A 159 8.80 -16.48 -11.96
N ALA A 160 7.53 -16.13 -12.18
CA ALA A 160 6.90 -16.21 -13.49
C ALA A 160 7.60 -15.31 -14.52
N GLY A 161 8.00 -14.09 -14.13
CA GLY A 161 8.75 -13.16 -14.97
C GLY A 161 10.12 -13.70 -15.39
N VAL A 162 10.88 -14.23 -14.44
CA VAL A 162 12.18 -14.86 -14.72
C VAL A 162 12.01 -16.08 -15.62
N ALA A 163 11.03 -16.93 -15.34
CA ALA A 163 10.73 -18.10 -16.17
C ALA A 163 10.34 -17.70 -17.60
N ALA A 164 9.55 -16.63 -17.77
CA ALA A 164 9.17 -16.08 -19.06
C ALA A 164 10.40 -15.60 -19.84
N GLU A 165 11.25 -14.75 -19.26
CA GLU A 165 12.42 -14.24 -19.96
C GLU A 165 13.48 -15.32 -20.27
N ILE A 166 13.62 -16.34 -19.42
CA ILE A 166 14.48 -17.50 -19.70
C ILE A 166 13.90 -18.30 -20.87
N GLY A 167 12.59 -18.61 -20.83
CA GLY A 167 11.92 -19.36 -21.89
C GLY A 167 11.94 -18.65 -23.24
N LEU A 168 11.86 -17.32 -23.23
CA LEU A 168 11.92 -16.46 -24.41
C LEU A 168 13.35 -16.08 -24.82
N ARG A 169 14.37 -16.50 -24.04
CA ARG A 169 15.79 -16.16 -24.25
C ARG A 169 16.09 -14.66 -24.25
N THR A 170 15.29 -13.86 -23.53
CA THR A 170 15.48 -12.42 -23.36
C THR A 170 16.22 -12.09 -22.06
N PHE A 171 16.32 -13.03 -21.12
CA PHE A 171 17.01 -12.83 -19.84
C PHE A 171 18.51 -12.65 -20.05
N THR A 172 18.96 -11.39 -20.13
CA THR A 172 20.34 -11.03 -20.47
C THR A 172 20.89 -9.93 -19.55
N PRO A 173 20.94 -10.16 -18.22
CA PRO A 173 21.33 -9.16 -17.22
C PRO A 173 22.76 -8.62 -17.37
N TRP A 174 23.61 -9.27 -18.16
CA TRP A 174 24.96 -8.83 -18.50
C TRP A 174 25.04 -7.84 -19.67
N ARG A 175 23.91 -7.50 -20.31
CA ARG A 175 23.87 -6.49 -21.39
C ARG A 175 23.48 -5.13 -20.84
N ASP A 176 24.12 -4.08 -21.33
CA ASP A 176 23.87 -2.72 -20.86
C ASP A 176 22.45 -2.23 -21.18
N GLU A 177 21.85 -2.63 -22.30
CA GLU A 177 20.47 -2.22 -22.66
C GLU A 177 19.38 -3.01 -21.91
N TYR A 178 19.76 -4.08 -21.19
CA TYR A 178 18.80 -4.96 -20.58
C TYR A 178 18.01 -4.28 -19.45
N ARG A 179 16.69 -4.47 -19.47
CA ARG A 179 15.78 -4.09 -18.39
C ARG A 179 14.90 -5.29 -18.06
N PHE A 180 14.93 -5.71 -16.81
CA PHE A 180 14.04 -6.77 -16.35
C PHE A 180 12.59 -6.27 -16.39
N SER A 181 11.79 -6.95 -17.21
CA SER A 181 10.35 -6.72 -17.37
C SER A 181 9.57 -7.92 -16.83
N GLY A 182 10.11 -9.12 -17.02
CA GLY A 182 9.43 -10.37 -16.77
C GLY A 182 8.21 -10.48 -17.68
N THR A 183 7.05 -10.26 -17.08
CA THR A 183 5.73 -10.39 -17.73
C THR A 183 4.95 -9.08 -17.75
N ILE A 184 5.54 -7.96 -17.30
CA ILE A 184 4.90 -6.63 -17.29
C ILE A 184 5.92 -5.54 -17.61
N HIS A 185 5.45 -4.33 -17.88
CA HIS A 185 6.34 -3.19 -18.14
C HIS A 185 7.34 -2.99 -16.96
N PRO A 186 8.65 -2.75 -17.22
CA PRO A 186 9.69 -2.68 -16.19
C PRO A 186 9.39 -1.74 -15.02
N ASN A 187 8.77 -0.59 -15.25
CA ASN A 187 8.45 0.35 -14.16
C ASN A 187 7.33 -0.18 -13.25
N ILE A 188 6.39 -0.96 -13.80
CA ILE A 188 5.31 -1.59 -13.03
C ILE A 188 5.88 -2.77 -12.24
N GLN A 189 6.76 -3.56 -12.85
CA GLN A 189 7.53 -4.62 -12.18
C GLN A 189 8.34 -4.05 -11.01
N ALA A 190 9.01 -2.92 -11.23
CA ALA A 190 9.80 -2.25 -10.21
C ALA A 190 8.95 -1.84 -8.99
N LEU A 191 7.75 -1.29 -9.20
CA LEU A 191 6.86 -0.94 -8.11
C LEU A 191 6.42 -2.18 -7.31
N GLN A 192 6.12 -3.30 -7.97
CA GLN A 192 5.79 -4.57 -7.30
C GLN A 192 6.97 -5.07 -6.45
N LEU A 193 8.18 -5.08 -7.03
CA LEU A 193 9.40 -5.50 -6.34
C LEU A 193 9.72 -4.60 -5.14
N ALA A 194 9.55 -3.27 -5.29
CA ALA A 194 9.71 -2.31 -4.20
C ALA A 194 8.71 -2.53 -3.06
N ALA A 195 7.44 -2.84 -3.38
CA ALA A 195 6.42 -3.17 -2.39
C ALA A 195 6.74 -4.49 -1.65
N GLY A 196 7.21 -5.50 -2.38
CA GLY A 196 7.68 -6.77 -1.80
C GLY A 196 8.92 -6.58 -0.91
N LEU A 197 9.86 -5.72 -1.32
CA LEU A 197 11.02 -5.33 -0.52
C LEU A 197 10.60 -4.66 0.79
N CYS A 198 9.66 -3.70 0.72
CA CYS A 198 9.09 -3.09 1.93
C CYS A 198 8.48 -4.17 2.85
N GLY A 199 7.70 -5.10 2.29
CA GLY A 199 7.14 -6.23 3.03
C GLY A 199 8.20 -7.10 3.71
N CYS A 200 9.30 -7.42 3.02
CA CYS A 200 10.43 -8.17 3.57
C CYS A 200 11.10 -7.44 4.74
N VAL A 201 11.35 -6.13 4.61
CA VAL A 201 11.94 -5.33 5.67
C VAL A 201 11.02 -5.30 6.90
N VAL A 202 9.72 -5.11 6.70
CA VAL A 202 8.74 -5.14 7.81
C VAL A 202 8.71 -6.52 8.48
N LEU A 203 8.62 -7.60 7.71
CA LEU A 203 8.53 -8.97 8.23
C LEU A 203 9.81 -9.47 8.90
N SER A 204 10.96 -8.89 8.55
CA SER A 204 12.24 -9.20 9.20
C SER A 204 12.27 -8.80 10.68
N GLY A 205 11.38 -7.90 11.11
CA GLY A 205 11.40 -7.31 12.44
C GLY A 205 12.57 -6.34 12.66
N LEU A 206 13.18 -5.83 11.58
CA LEU A 206 14.26 -4.84 11.64
C LEU A 206 13.82 -3.56 12.37
N PHE A 207 12.57 -3.14 12.16
CA PHE A 207 12.00 -1.92 12.74
C PHE A 207 10.99 -2.18 13.85
N ALA A 208 10.79 -3.43 14.30
CA ALA A 208 9.87 -3.68 15.40
C ALA A 208 10.52 -3.22 16.73
N LYS A 209 9.77 -2.49 17.58
CA LYS A 209 10.14 -2.29 18.99
C LYS A 209 10.17 -3.65 19.65
N ARG A 210 11.36 -4.19 19.90
CA ARG A 210 11.53 -5.59 20.29
C ARG A 210 11.14 -5.82 21.73
N THR A 211 10.36 -6.86 21.94
CA THR A 211 10.35 -7.60 23.20
C THR A 211 11.77 -8.15 23.43
N PRO A 212 12.32 -8.09 24.66
CA PRO A 212 13.64 -8.65 24.92
C PRO A 212 13.72 -10.12 24.48
N GLY A 213 14.63 -10.44 23.55
CA GLY A 213 14.91 -11.81 23.09
C GLY A 213 14.52 -12.15 21.64
N GLU A 214 13.67 -11.36 20.97
CA GLU A 214 13.32 -11.61 19.55
C GLU A 214 14.44 -11.17 18.60
N ARG A 215 14.90 -12.09 17.73
CA ARG A 215 15.98 -11.85 16.76
C ARG A 215 15.41 -11.43 15.41
N THR A 216 16.17 -10.63 14.66
CA THR A 216 15.88 -10.33 13.24
C THR A 216 15.76 -11.64 12.46
N ASN A 217 14.70 -11.78 11.68
CA ASN A 217 14.58 -12.93 10.78
C ASN A 217 15.37 -12.67 9.50
N ALA A 218 16.57 -13.26 9.42
CA ALA A 218 17.49 -13.08 8.32
C ALA A 218 16.94 -13.58 6.97
N TRP A 219 16.03 -14.56 6.95
CA TRP A 219 15.46 -15.07 5.70
C TRP A 219 14.68 -14.00 4.92
N TRP A 220 13.95 -13.13 5.63
CA TRP A 220 13.27 -12.01 4.97
C TRP A 220 14.24 -10.98 4.42
N LEU A 221 15.38 -10.75 5.09
CA LEU A 221 16.41 -9.85 4.58
C LEU A 221 17.13 -10.43 3.36
N LEU A 222 17.44 -11.73 3.38
CA LEU A 222 18.03 -12.43 2.25
C LEU A 222 17.10 -12.40 1.04
N TRP A 223 15.81 -12.69 1.23
CA TRP A 223 14.83 -12.57 0.15
C TRP A 223 14.63 -11.12 -0.30
N GLY A 224 14.63 -10.16 0.63
CA GLY A 224 14.65 -8.74 0.32
C GLY A 224 15.83 -8.34 -0.56
N ALA A 225 17.02 -8.89 -0.33
CA ALA A 225 18.19 -8.65 -1.17
C ALA A 225 17.99 -9.17 -2.61
N VAL A 226 17.33 -10.32 -2.78
CA VAL A 226 16.93 -10.84 -4.11
C VAL A 226 15.97 -9.86 -4.80
N LEU A 227 14.92 -9.41 -4.10
CA LEU A 227 13.96 -8.45 -4.64
C LEU A 227 14.63 -7.11 -5.01
N LEU A 228 15.59 -6.65 -4.20
CA LEU A 228 16.39 -5.46 -4.49
C LEU A 228 17.26 -5.65 -5.73
N GLY A 229 17.92 -6.80 -5.90
CA GLY A 229 18.71 -7.11 -7.09
C GLY A 229 17.86 -7.01 -8.37
N PHE A 230 16.68 -7.64 -8.37
CA PHE A 230 15.76 -7.54 -9.50
C PHE A 230 15.18 -6.14 -9.68
N LEU A 231 14.92 -5.40 -8.59
CA LEU A 231 14.48 -4.01 -8.66
C LEU A 231 15.50 -3.16 -9.41
N VAL A 232 16.80 -3.31 -9.11
CA VAL A 232 17.87 -2.61 -9.83
C VAL A 232 17.91 -3.03 -11.30
N LEU A 233 17.71 -4.32 -11.60
CA LEU A 233 17.67 -4.82 -12.99
C LEU A 233 16.51 -4.25 -13.81
N THR A 234 15.44 -3.73 -13.21
CA THR A 234 14.37 -3.02 -13.95
C THR A 234 14.81 -1.66 -14.52
N LYS A 235 15.91 -1.10 -13.98
CA LYS A 235 16.40 0.25 -14.24
C LYS A 235 15.35 1.34 -13.97
N SER A 236 14.41 1.09 -13.06
CA SER A 236 13.41 2.08 -12.63
C SER A 236 13.95 2.97 -11.52
N ARG A 237 14.41 4.17 -11.89
CA ARG A 237 14.97 5.17 -10.97
C ARG A 237 13.96 5.59 -9.89
N THR A 238 12.70 5.79 -10.28
CA THR A 238 11.63 6.30 -9.41
C THR A 238 11.16 5.26 -8.40
N ALA A 239 10.96 4.01 -8.83
CA ALA A 239 10.61 2.92 -7.92
C ALA A 239 11.75 2.61 -6.94
N THR A 240 13.01 2.64 -7.40
CA THR A 240 14.18 2.43 -6.54
C THR A 240 14.33 3.54 -5.51
N ALA A 241 14.28 4.81 -5.92
CA ALA A 241 14.32 5.95 -5.00
C ALA A 241 13.13 5.93 -4.02
N GLY A 242 11.92 5.60 -4.52
CA GLY A 242 10.73 5.43 -3.71
C GLY A 242 10.87 4.33 -2.66
N ALA A 243 11.49 3.20 -2.99
CA ALA A 243 11.77 2.11 -2.05
C ALA A 243 12.74 2.56 -0.95
N VAL A 244 13.84 3.23 -1.33
CA VAL A 244 14.83 3.76 -0.38
C VAL A 244 14.19 4.77 0.56
N LEU A 245 13.39 5.69 0.02
CA LEU A 245 12.66 6.70 0.80
C LEU A 245 11.68 6.04 1.77
N ALA A 246 10.85 5.11 1.26
CA ALA A 246 9.85 4.42 2.06
C ALA A 246 10.50 3.63 3.22
N ILE A 247 11.56 2.86 2.96
CA ILE A 247 12.27 2.07 3.97
C ILE A 247 12.95 2.98 5.00
N SER A 248 13.60 4.05 4.55
CA SER A 248 14.30 5.01 5.42
C SER A 248 13.33 5.74 6.36
N LEU A 249 12.26 6.32 5.82
CA LEU A 249 11.25 7.01 6.63
C LEU A 249 10.52 6.06 7.58
N THR A 250 10.27 4.83 7.15
CA THR A 250 9.70 3.79 8.00
C THR A 250 10.64 3.47 9.17
N GLY A 251 11.94 3.32 8.92
CA GLY A 251 12.93 3.10 9.98
C GLY A 251 13.02 4.26 10.98
N LEU A 252 12.87 5.52 10.54
CA LEU A 252 12.83 6.68 11.44
C LEU A 252 11.65 6.65 12.42
N THR A 253 10.50 6.15 11.97
CA THR A 253 9.27 6.12 12.79
C THR A 253 9.19 4.92 13.74
N ALA A 254 9.77 3.77 13.35
CA ALA A 254 9.55 2.51 14.04
C ALA A 254 10.79 1.96 14.79
N ALA A 255 12.01 2.39 14.44
CA ALA A 255 13.22 1.69 14.88
C ALA A 255 13.88 2.25 16.17
N SER A 256 14.89 1.52 16.67
CA SER A 256 15.76 1.94 17.79
C SER A 256 16.64 3.15 17.41
N PRO A 257 17.19 3.92 18.37
CA PRO A 257 18.04 5.09 18.08
C PRO A 257 19.19 4.81 17.09
N ALA A 258 19.87 3.67 17.22
CA ALA A 258 20.96 3.27 16.31
C ALA A 258 20.44 2.98 14.89
N THR A 259 19.30 2.31 14.77
CA THR A 259 18.66 2.04 13.48
C THR A 259 18.09 3.31 12.86
N LYS A 260 17.60 4.27 13.67
CA LYS A 260 17.18 5.59 13.18
C LYS A 260 18.34 6.36 12.55
N LEU A 261 19.54 6.30 13.12
CA LEU A 261 20.73 6.92 12.53
C LEU A 261 21.08 6.28 11.18
N LEU A 262 21.02 4.95 11.07
CA LEU A 262 21.21 4.25 9.80
C LEU A 262 20.12 4.58 8.78
N SER A 263 18.87 4.69 9.21
CA SER A 263 17.75 5.11 8.35
C SER A 263 17.86 6.58 7.91
N LEU A 264 18.37 7.45 8.77
CA LEU A 264 18.68 8.83 8.43
C LEU A 264 19.82 8.89 7.40
N ALA A 265 20.90 8.15 7.64
CA ALA A 265 22.03 8.07 6.72
C ALA A 265 21.62 7.50 5.36
N GLY A 266 20.82 6.43 5.34
CA GLY A 266 20.26 5.86 4.11
C GLY A 266 19.31 6.81 3.39
N GLY A 267 18.48 7.55 4.13
CA GLY A 267 17.60 8.59 3.57
C GLY A 267 18.38 9.76 2.98
N VAL A 268 19.43 10.23 3.66
CA VAL A 268 20.33 11.28 3.17
C VAL A 268 21.12 10.80 1.96
N ALA A 269 21.65 9.57 1.97
CA ALA A 269 22.36 8.99 0.84
C ALA A 269 21.43 8.79 -0.38
N GLY A 270 20.20 8.32 -0.16
CA GLY A 270 19.20 8.19 -1.20
C GLY A 270 18.75 9.54 -1.77
N GLY A 271 18.52 10.51 -0.91
CA GLY A 271 18.17 11.89 -1.29
C GLY A 271 19.32 12.59 -2.02
N ALA A 272 20.55 12.44 -1.55
CA ALA A 272 21.76 12.93 -2.21
C ALA A 272 21.98 12.24 -3.55
N GLY A 273 21.78 10.92 -3.66
CA GLY A 273 21.85 10.19 -4.92
C GLY A 273 20.80 10.65 -5.93
N LEU A 274 19.56 10.89 -5.49
CA LEU A 274 18.50 11.45 -6.32
C LEU A 274 18.82 12.88 -6.76
N LEU A 275 19.30 13.72 -5.84
CA LEU A 275 19.70 15.10 -6.11
C LEU A 275 20.89 15.16 -7.07
N ILE A 276 21.91 14.33 -6.87
CA ILE A 276 23.07 14.18 -7.76
C ILE A 276 22.60 13.73 -9.14
N ALA A 277 21.69 12.74 -9.23
CA ALA A 277 21.13 12.31 -10.51
C ALA A 277 20.34 13.42 -11.24
N ILE A 278 19.67 14.31 -10.50
CA ILE A 278 18.96 15.48 -11.05
C ILE A 278 19.95 16.57 -11.50
N LEU A 279 20.99 16.85 -10.70
CA LEU A 279 21.98 17.90 -10.98
C LEU A 279 22.92 17.52 -12.13
N LEU A 280 23.32 16.24 -12.22
CA LEU A 280 24.19 15.73 -13.29
C LEU A 280 23.49 15.61 -14.64
N ALA A 281 22.16 15.74 -14.69
CA ALA A 281 21.41 15.79 -15.95
C ALA A 281 21.76 17.02 -16.81
N GLY A 282 22.56 17.97 -16.31
CA GLY A 282 22.96 19.18 -17.05
C GLY A 282 24.46 19.51 -17.12
N SER A 283 25.38 18.81 -16.43
CA SER A 283 26.76 19.32 -16.30
C SER A 283 27.85 18.29 -15.96
N ASP A 284 27.83 17.08 -16.54
CA ASP A 284 28.90 16.09 -16.33
C ASP A 284 29.88 16.05 -17.52
N PRO A 285 31.13 16.56 -17.39
CA PRO A 285 32.13 16.53 -18.45
C PRO A 285 32.84 15.17 -18.61
N THR A 286 32.75 14.22 -17.67
CA THR A 286 33.40 12.90 -17.76
C THR A 286 32.44 11.73 -18.01
N GLY A 287 31.13 11.91 -17.76
CA GLY A 287 30.08 10.97 -18.14
C GLY A 287 29.91 9.75 -17.22
N GLU A 288 30.91 9.38 -16.43
CA GLU A 288 30.86 8.18 -15.55
C GLU A 288 29.80 8.29 -14.43
N LEU A 289 29.64 9.48 -13.85
CA LEU A 289 28.64 9.73 -12.80
C LEU A 289 27.25 9.87 -13.40
N ARG A 290 27.14 10.47 -14.59
CA ARG A 290 25.92 10.48 -15.41
C ARG A 290 25.48 9.05 -15.76
N ASP A 291 26.38 8.17 -16.20
CA ASP A 291 26.03 6.79 -16.58
C ASP A 291 25.56 5.96 -15.38
N ALA A 292 26.19 6.15 -14.22
CA ALA A 292 25.75 5.55 -12.96
C ALA A 292 24.36 6.08 -12.53
N ALA A 293 24.12 7.39 -12.62
CA ALA A 293 22.84 8.03 -12.29
C ALA A 293 21.71 7.68 -13.29
N LEU A 294 22.06 7.45 -14.55
CA LEU A 294 21.15 7.01 -15.61
C LEU A 294 20.92 5.50 -15.57
N MET A 295 21.59 4.75 -14.68
CA MET A 295 21.59 3.29 -14.63
C MET A 295 21.94 2.67 -16.00
N GLY A 296 22.84 3.29 -16.75
CA GLY A 296 23.25 2.88 -18.10
C GLY A 296 22.20 3.13 -19.19
N ARG A 297 21.31 4.13 -19.04
CA ARG A 297 20.45 4.61 -20.13
C ARG A 297 21.21 5.65 -20.96
N THR A 298 21.35 5.43 -22.25
CA THR A 298 22.07 6.33 -23.19
C THR A 298 21.16 7.39 -23.84
N ASP A 299 19.88 7.44 -23.48
CA ASP A 299 18.87 8.25 -24.16
C ASP A 299 19.22 9.75 -24.17
N GLN A 300 19.41 10.29 -25.38
CA GLN A 300 19.66 11.70 -25.71
C GLN A 300 18.40 12.60 -25.57
N GLN A 301 17.46 12.29 -24.68
CA GLN A 301 16.21 13.06 -24.54
C GLN A 301 16.17 13.86 -23.24
N SER A 302 16.85 15.00 -23.31
CA SER A 302 16.82 16.11 -22.36
C SER A 302 15.48 16.86 -22.40
N SER A 303 14.45 16.29 -21.78
CA SER A 303 13.34 17.03 -21.13
C SER A 303 12.50 16.02 -20.32
N LEU A 304 12.88 15.77 -19.06
CA LEU A 304 12.10 14.94 -18.13
C LEU A 304 11.63 13.57 -18.71
N SER A 305 12.50 12.85 -19.42
CA SER A 305 12.27 11.47 -19.93
C SER A 305 11.18 11.30 -21.01
N GLY A 306 10.89 12.31 -21.83
CA GLY A 306 9.88 12.20 -22.92
C GLY A 306 8.43 12.41 -22.45
N ARG A 307 8.23 12.88 -21.21
CA ARG A 307 6.89 13.05 -20.59
C ARG A 307 6.28 14.42 -20.77
N LEU A 308 7.12 15.44 -20.98
CA LEU A 308 6.64 16.81 -21.15
C LEU A 308 5.68 16.95 -22.34
N PRO A 309 5.95 16.37 -23.54
CA PRO A 309 5.01 16.41 -24.66
C PRO A 309 3.66 15.75 -24.33
N ILE A 310 3.68 14.65 -23.56
CA ILE A 310 2.46 13.95 -23.10
C ILE A 310 1.62 14.90 -22.23
N TRP A 311 2.25 15.64 -21.34
CA TRP A 311 1.54 16.53 -20.43
C TRP A 311 1.02 17.77 -21.14
N GLU A 312 1.76 18.30 -22.11
CA GLU A 312 1.32 19.40 -22.97
C GLU A 312 0.06 19.03 -23.77
N ALA A 313 -0.04 17.78 -24.26
CA ALA A 313 -1.24 17.29 -24.94
C ALA A 313 -2.44 17.07 -23.98
N ILE A 314 -2.20 16.69 -22.73
CA ILE A 314 -3.28 16.38 -21.75
C ILE A 314 -3.81 17.63 -21.03
N LEU A 315 -2.96 18.61 -20.76
CA LEU A 315 -3.31 19.80 -19.97
C LEU A 315 -4.50 20.59 -20.53
N PRO A 316 -4.65 20.79 -21.86
CA PRO A 316 -5.83 21.43 -22.44
C PRO A 316 -7.13 20.71 -22.07
N HIS A 317 -7.16 19.38 -22.11
CA HIS A 317 -8.34 18.61 -21.72
C HIS A 317 -8.65 18.76 -20.22
N ILE A 318 -7.63 18.77 -19.35
CA ILE A 318 -7.84 19.06 -17.93
C ILE A 318 -8.45 20.47 -17.75
N ALA A 319 -8.01 21.45 -18.53
CA ALA A 319 -8.51 22.82 -18.47
C ALA A 319 -9.98 22.95 -18.93
N GLU A 320 -10.49 22.04 -19.77
CA GLU A 320 -11.91 22.00 -20.17
C GLU A 320 -12.81 21.59 -19.01
N ARG A 321 -12.39 20.62 -18.18
CA ARG A 321 -13.19 20.10 -17.05
C ARG A 321 -12.37 20.00 -15.75
N PRO A 322 -11.84 21.11 -15.22
CA PRO A 322 -10.83 21.08 -14.16
C PRO A 322 -11.36 20.49 -12.86
N TRP A 323 -12.63 20.70 -12.52
CA TRP A 323 -13.17 20.27 -11.23
C TRP A 323 -13.64 18.82 -11.21
N LEU A 324 -14.29 18.37 -12.29
CA LEU A 324 -14.98 17.08 -12.36
C LEU A 324 -14.22 16.02 -13.17
N GLY A 325 -13.35 16.45 -14.10
CA GLY A 325 -12.69 15.56 -15.06
C GLY A 325 -13.65 14.96 -16.09
N HIS A 326 -13.16 13.95 -16.80
CA HIS A 326 -13.85 13.30 -17.92
C HIS A 326 -14.54 11.98 -17.57
N GLY A 327 -14.53 11.57 -16.29
CA GLY A 327 -15.05 10.30 -15.79
C GLY A 327 -13.95 9.29 -15.48
N TYR A 328 -14.11 8.56 -14.37
CA TYR A 328 -13.15 7.53 -13.93
C TYR A 328 -12.93 6.52 -15.06
N GLY A 329 -11.68 6.47 -15.54
CA GLY A 329 -11.30 5.63 -16.65
C GLY A 329 -11.98 5.90 -18.00
N ALA A 330 -12.59 7.05 -18.22
CA ALA A 330 -13.13 7.42 -19.54
C ALA A 330 -12.20 8.35 -20.33
N PHE A 331 -11.14 8.88 -19.70
CA PHE A 331 -10.24 9.82 -20.35
C PHE A 331 -9.55 9.17 -21.57
N TRP A 332 -8.91 8.02 -21.37
CA TRP A 332 -8.29 7.22 -22.44
C TRP A 332 -9.32 6.36 -23.18
N ASN A 333 -10.25 7.02 -23.87
CA ASN A 333 -11.11 6.37 -24.87
C ASN A 333 -10.39 6.27 -26.22
N LEU A 334 -10.92 5.46 -27.14
CA LEU A 334 -10.27 5.18 -28.43
C LEU A 334 -9.93 6.45 -29.22
N GLN A 335 -10.87 7.40 -29.30
CA GLN A 335 -10.67 8.66 -30.03
C GLN A 335 -9.54 9.50 -29.44
N ARG A 336 -9.50 9.62 -28.11
CA ARG A 336 -8.48 10.44 -27.42
C ARG A 336 -7.12 9.75 -27.40
N VAL A 337 -7.08 8.41 -27.31
CA VAL A 337 -5.86 7.62 -27.47
C VAL A 337 -5.25 7.86 -28.85
N ASP A 338 -6.05 7.77 -29.91
CA ASP A 338 -5.56 8.00 -31.29
C ASP A 338 -5.07 9.44 -31.47
N ALA A 339 -5.88 10.44 -31.09
CA ALA A 339 -5.53 11.85 -31.25
C ALA A 339 -4.25 12.25 -30.48
N ILE A 340 -4.12 11.85 -29.22
CA ILE A 340 -2.93 12.16 -28.40
C ILE A 340 -1.71 11.37 -28.90
N SER A 341 -1.89 10.13 -29.35
CA SER A 341 -0.79 9.33 -29.88
C SER A 341 -0.25 9.92 -31.19
N ASP A 342 -1.13 10.44 -32.05
CA ASP A 342 -0.74 11.14 -33.28
C ASP A 342 -0.01 12.47 -33.00
N GLU A 343 -0.48 13.24 -32.01
CA GLU A 343 0.16 14.50 -31.60
C GLU A 343 1.56 14.27 -31.02
N VAL A 344 1.71 13.25 -30.18
CA VAL A 344 2.97 12.96 -29.49
C VAL A 344 3.93 12.13 -30.35
N GLY A 345 3.41 11.38 -31.33
CA GLY A 345 4.19 10.59 -32.29
C GLY A 345 4.48 9.15 -31.85
N TRP A 346 3.82 8.64 -30.81
CA TRP A 346 3.88 7.24 -30.38
C TRP A 346 2.64 6.83 -29.60
N ALA A 347 2.38 5.53 -29.51
CA ALA A 347 1.19 4.97 -28.85
C ALA A 347 1.19 5.24 -27.33
N LEU A 348 0.15 5.91 -26.84
CA LEU A 348 -0.01 6.28 -25.43
C LEU A 348 -1.33 5.79 -24.84
N SER A 349 -1.25 5.32 -23.60
CA SER A 349 -2.42 4.82 -22.83
C SER A 349 -2.47 5.33 -21.40
N ALA A 350 -1.52 6.18 -21.02
CA ALA A 350 -1.41 6.74 -19.67
C ALA A 350 -0.60 8.04 -19.72
N SER A 351 -0.90 8.94 -18.79
CA SER A 351 -0.14 10.20 -18.63
C SER A 351 1.25 10.01 -18.03
N HIS A 352 1.52 8.78 -17.54
CA HIS A 352 2.66 8.46 -16.69
C HIS A 352 2.81 9.42 -15.48
N SER A 353 1.72 9.96 -14.96
CA SER A 353 1.70 10.71 -13.71
C SER A 353 0.35 10.50 -13.06
N GLY A 354 0.31 9.82 -11.91
CA GLY A 354 -0.93 9.58 -11.17
C GLY A 354 -1.68 10.86 -10.83
N TRP A 355 -1.00 11.99 -10.71
CA TRP A 355 -1.64 13.29 -10.45
C TRP A 355 -2.32 13.88 -11.68
N ILE A 356 -1.64 13.85 -12.83
CA ILE A 356 -2.21 14.33 -14.11
C ILE A 356 -3.34 13.39 -14.53
N GLU A 357 -3.14 12.08 -14.39
CA GLU A 357 -4.18 11.07 -14.59
C GLU A 357 -5.42 11.36 -13.74
N SER A 358 -5.23 11.63 -12.44
CA SER A 358 -6.34 11.97 -11.54
C SER A 358 -7.10 13.19 -12.00
N ALA A 359 -6.38 14.24 -12.38
CA ALA A 359 -6.97 15.51 -12.77
C ALA A 359 -7.75 15.35 -14.09
N ALA A 360 -7.22 14.57 -15.03
CA ALA A 360 -7.89 14.28 -16.30
C ALA A 360 -9.14 13.39 -16.11
N GLU A 361 -9.05 12.32 -15.33
CA GLU A 361 -10.18 11.39 -15.17
C GLU A 361 -11.25 11.91 -14.21
N VAL A 362 -10.88 12.38 -13.02
CA VAL A 362 -11.84 12.67 -11.93
C VAL A 362 -11.73 14.10 -11.39
N GLY A 363 -11.00 14.96 -12.10
CA GLY A 363 -10.84 16.37 -11.79
C GLY A 363 -9.97 16.65 -10.58
N LEU A 364 -9.73 17.93 -10.33
CA LEU A 364 -9.00 18.43 -9.16
C LEU A 364 -9.68 18.03 -7.84
N ILE A 365 -11.00 17.83 -7.82
CA ILE A 365 -11.71 17.33 -6.64
C ILE A 365 -11.30 15.87 -6.36
N GLY A 366 -11.34 15.00 -7.37
CA GLY A 366 -10.93 13.61 -7.20
C GLY A 366 -9.44 13.46 -6.89
N ALA A 367 -8.58 14.26 -7.55
CA ALA A 367 -7.15 14.33 -7.26
C ALA A 367 -6.89 14.82 -5.82
N GLY A 368 -7.63 15.83 -5.35
CA GLY A 368 -7.55 16.34 -3.99
C GLY A 368 -7.99 15.33 -2.94
N LEU A 369 -9.07 14.58 -3.20
CA LEU A 369 -9.51 13.48 -2.33
C LEU A 369 -8.45 12.38 -2.22
N MET A 370 -7.81 12.02 -3.34
CA MET A 370 -6.71 11.06 -3.37
C MET A 370 -5.50 11.56 -2.57
N ALA A 371 -5.08 12.81 -2.77
CA ALA A 371 -3.99 13.42 -2.02
C ALA A 371 -4.30 13.45 -0.51
N ALA A 372 -5.49 13.90 -0.13
CA ALA A 372 -5.94 13.92 1.25
C ALA A 372 -5.96 12.51 1.86
N LEU A 373 -6.44 11.51 1.14
CA LEU A 373 -6.46 10.11 1.59
C LEU A 373 -5.04 9.58 1.83
N LEU A 374 -4.11 9.83 0.92
CA LEU A 374 -2.71 9.39 1.06
C LEU A 374 -2.03 10.07 2.25
N LEU A 375 -2.20 11.38 2.42
CA LEU A 375 -1.60 12.13 3.52
C LEU A 375 -2.22 11.73 4.88
N CYS A 376 -3.54 11.69 4.98
CA CYS A 376 -4.23 11.28 6.20
C CYS A 376 -4.01 9.79 6.50
N GLY A 377 -3.92 8.94 5.47
CA GLY A 377 -3.58 7.52 5.58
C GLY A 377 -2.17 7.32 6.15
N ALA A 378 -1.18 8.06 5.63
CA ALA A 378 0.18 8.08 6.16
C ALA A 378 0.20 8.53 7.63
N GLY A 379 -0.45 9.64 7.96
CA GLY A 379 -0.55 10.13 9.33
C GLY A 379 -1.23 9.14 10.28
N ARG A 380 -2.30 8.48 9.82
CA ARG A 380 -3.01 7.46 10.60
C ARG A 380 -2.15 6.23 10.85
N ALA A 381 -1.45 5.75 9.84
CA ALA A 381 -0.56 4.60 9.93
C ALA A 381 0.65 4.94 10.82
N ALA A 382 1.25 6.13 10.68
CA ALA A 382 2.32 6.61 11.56
C ALA A 382 1.84 6.72 13.02
N GLY A 383 0.65 7.28 13.27
CA GLY A 383 0.06 7.30 14.60
C GLY A 383 -0.18 5.90 15.18
N ALA A 384 -0.52 4.92 14.34
CA ALA A 384 -0.66 3.52 14.75
C ALA A 384 0.68 2.82 15.03
N ILE A 385 1.79 3.25 14.44
CA ILE A 385 3.15 2.79 14.81
C ILE A 385 3.50 3.25 16.23
N LEU A 386 3.07 4.45 16.62
CA LEU A 386 3.36 5.03 17.92
C LEU A 386 2.46 4.47 19.04
N ASP A 387 1.36 3.80 18.70
CA ASP A 387 0.44 3.19 19.67
C ASP A 387 1.07 1.96 20.36
N PRO A 388 1.32 2.00 21.68
CA PRO A 388 1.91 0.87 22.42
C PRO A 388 1.08 -0.41 22.34
N ARG A 389 -0.25 -0.30 22.13
CA ARG A 389 -1.15 -1.47 22.02
C ARG A 389 -0.92 -2.27 20.74
N ARG A 390 -0.24 -1.67 19.76
CA ARG A 390 0.10 -2.26 18.46
C ARG A 390 1.60 -2.57 18.34
N ALA A 391 2.33 -2.58 19.45
CA ALA A 391 3.74 -2.96 19.45
C ALA A 391 3.92 -4.34 18.81
N GLY A 392 4.82 -4.44 17.82
CA GLY A 392 5.07 -5.67 17.07
C GLY A 392 4.08 -5.98 15.93
N ASP A 393 3.00 -5.19 15.74
CA ASP A 393 2.12 -5.34 14.59
C ASP A 393 2.81 -4.81 13.32
N PRO A 394 3.04 -5.64 12.28
CA PRO A 394 3.64 -5.18 11.04
C PRO A 394 2.70 -4.29 10.20
N LEU A 395 1.39 -4.29 10.48
CA LEU A 395 0.39 -3.58 9.67
C LEU A 395 0.67 -2.07 9.51
N PRO A 396 0.88 -1.29 10.60
CA PRO A 396 1.01 0.16 10.47
C PRO A 396 2.30 0.55 9.75
N VAL A 397 3.37 -0.21 10.00
CA VAL A 397 4.67 -0.06 9.35
C VAL A 397 4.55 -0.33 7.86
N PHE A 398 3.92 -1.44 7.47
CA PHE A 398 3.70 -1.78 6.07
C PHE A 398 2.81 -0.77 5.36
N ALA A 399 1.73 -0.30 6.00
CA ALA A 399 0.84 0.71 5.46
C ALA A 399 1.56 2.04 5.17
N VAL A 400 2.39 2.53 6.11
CA VAL A 400 3.22 3.73 5.89
C VAL A 400 4.18 3.52 4.73
N SER A 401 4.89 2.39 4.69
CA SER A 401 5.85 2.10 3.62
C SER A 401 5.18 2.08 2.24
N LEU A 402 4.03 1.41 2.10
CA LEU A 402 3.28 1.38 0.84
C LEU A 402 2.73 2.75 0.45
N THR A 403 2.26 3.54 1.42
CA THR A 403 1.77 4.90 1.16
C THR A 403 2.88 5.80 0.64
N LEU A 404 4.04 5.79 1.28
CA LEU A 404 5.21 6.58 0.87
C LEU A 404 5.73 6.13 -0.50
N LEU A 405 5.78 4.82 -0.74
CA LEU A 405 6.18 4.26 -2.02
C LEU A 405 5.25 4.72 -3.15
N LEU A 406 3.92 4.67 -2.94
CA LEU A 406 2.95 5.11 -3.93
C LEU A 406 2.99 6.62 -4.15
N ILE A 407 3.12 7.45 -3.09
CA ILE A 407 3.29 8.90 -3.25
C ILE A 407 4.53 9.21 -4.08
N ALA A 408 5.67 8.58 -3.80
CA ALA A 408 6.91 8.80 -4.53
C ALA A 408 6.78 8.42 -6.01
N ASN A 409 6.08 7.32 -6.32
CA ASN A 409 5.88 6.87 -7.69
C ASN A 409 4.77 7.62 -8.43
N ALA A 410 3.81 8.23 -7.73
CA ALA A 410 2.67 8.94 -8.32
C ALA A 410 3.08 10.10 -9.24
N PHE A 411 4.25 10.71 -9.01
CA PHE A 411 4.77 11.76 -9.88
C PHE A 411 5.20 11.24 -11.26
N THR A 412 5.49 9.95 -11.37
CA THR A 412 6.08 9.36 -12.57
C THR A 412 5.34 8.13 -13.08
N GLU A 413 4.30 7.67 -12.40
CA GLU A 413 3.53 6.52 -12.83
C GLU A 413 2.05 6.72 -12.46
N ALA A 414 1.17 6.36 -13.39
CA ALA A 414 -0.28 6.51 -13.26
C ALA A 414 -0.92 5.26 -12.62
N LEU A 415 -0.40 4.81 -11.47
CA LEU A 415 -0.70 3.47 -10.94
C LEU A 415 -1.67 3.45 -9.74
N ILE A 416 -2.06 4.60 -9.20
CA ILE A 416 -2.91 4.66 -8.00
C ILE A 416 -4.40 4.40 -8.32
N HIS A 417 -4.85 4.80 -9.52
CA HIS A 417 -6.21 4.54 -10.01
C HIS A 417 -6.43 3.12 -10.49
N ASP A 418 -5.34 2.44 -10.83
CA ASP A 418 -5.36 1.11 -11.40
C ASP A 418 -5.71 0.04 -10.36
N VAL A 419 -6.50 -0.94 -10.79
CA VAL A 419 -6.83 -2.15 -10.03
C VAL A 419 -5.66 -3.14 -10.01
N ARG A 420 -4.58 -2.79 -9.30
CA ARG A 420 -3.31 -3.55 -9.21
C ARG A 420 -3.00 -4.06 -7.80
N LEU A 421 -2.08 -5.03 -7.72
CA LEU A 421 -1.67 -5.65 -6.44
C LEU A 421 -1.15 -4.64 -5.41
N VAL A 422 -0.33 -3.65 -5.79
CA VAL A 422 0.27 -2.71 -4.83
C VAL A 422 -0.78 -1.78 -4.21
N PRO A 423 -1.63 -1.08 -5.00
CA PRO A 423 -2.79 -0.38 -4.44
C PRO A 423 -3.69 -1.29 -3.61
N PHE A 424 -3.89 -2.56 -4.00
CA PHE A 424 -4.76 -3.50 -3.26
C PHE A 424 -4.26 -3.71 -1.84
N LEU A 425 -2.95 -3.96 -1.68
CA LEU A 425 -2.31 -4.12 -0.39
C LEU A 425 -2.44 -2.85 0.45
N LEU A 426 -2.23 -1.67 -0.13
CA LEU A 426 -2.40 -0.40 0.57
C LEU A 426 -3.84 -0.20 1.03
N TRP A 427 -4.82 -0.37 0.14
CA TRP A 427 -6.23 -0.18 0.46
C TRP A 427 -6.71 -1.17 1.52
N ALA A 428 -6.24 -2.43 1.49
CA ALA A 428 -6.55 -3.41 2.51
C ALA A 428 -5.95 -3.01 3.88
N CYS A 429 -4.72 -2.48 3.88
CA CYS A 429 -4.09 -1.99 5.11
C CYS A 429 -4.82 -0.77 5.69
N LEU A 430 -5.14 0.22 4.85
CA LEU A 430 -5.85 1.43 5.28
C LEU A 430 -7.27 1.10 5.74
N ALA A 431 -8.03 0.30 5.00
CA ALA A 431 -9.36 -0.15 5.41
C ALA A 431 -9.32 -0.83 6.79
N LYS A 432 -8.29 -1.64 7.04
CA LYS A 432 -8.11 -2.28 8.35
C LYS A 432 -7.79 -1.30 9.48
N LEU A 433 -7.01 -0.25 9.21
CA LEU A 433 -6.64 0.77 10.20
C LEU A 433 -7.76 1.80 10.48
N THR A 434 -8.68 1.99 9.53
CA THR A 434 -9.66 3.09 9.54
C THR A 434 -11.11 2.62 9.65
N VAL A 435 -11.50 1.57 8.93
CA VAL A 435 -12.89 1.09 8.82
C VAL A 435 -13.20 -0.01 9.84
N LEU A 436 -12.21 -0.77 10.28
CA LEU A 436 -12.38 -1.86 11.25
C LEU A 436 -11.89 -1.42 12.65
N ARG A 437 -12.65 -1.72 13.71
CA ARG A 437 -12.17 -1.56 15.09
C ARG A 437 -11.14 -2.65 15.39
N ASP A 438 -10.08 -2.29 16.11
CA ASP A 438 -9.25 -3.31 16.74
C ASP A 438 -10.08 -4.03 17.79
N ARG A 439 -10.16 -5.35 17.71
CA ARG A 439 -10.51 -6.13 18.89
C ARG A 439 -9.24 -6.20 19.74
N PRO A 440 -9.26 -5.76 21.01
CA PRO A 440 -8.15 -6.07 21.90
C PRO A 440 -7.97 -7.60 21.93
N PRO A 441 -6.73 -8.10 21.93
CA PRO A 441 -6.46 -9.53 21.85
C PRO A 441 -7.04 -10.34 23.02
N TRP A 442 -7.55 -9.70 24.08
CA TRP A 442 -8.12 -10.37 25.25
C TRP A 442 -9.38 -9.65 25.76
N PRO A 443 -10.54 -10.34 25.87
CA PRO A 443 -11.72 -9.81 26.56
C PRO A 443 -11.57 -9.71 28.10
N GLY A 444 -10.53 -10.29 28.70
CA GLY A 444 -10.50 -10.57 30.14
C GLY A 444 -9.54 -9.75 31.01
N LEU A 445 -8.56 -9.04 30.46
CA LEU A 445 -7.47 -8.46 31.27
C LEU A 445 -7.72 -7.03 31.79
N HIS A 446 -8.72 -6.33 31.28
CA HIS A 446 -9.06 -4.98 31.75
C HIS A 446 -10.23 -4.95 32.75
N ALA A 447 -10.94 -6.06 32.94
CA ALA A 447 -12.02 -6.16 33.94
C ALA A 447 -11.50 -6.46 35.36
N ALA A 448 -10.26 -6.94 35.52
CA ALA A 448 -9.70 -7.33 36.81
C ALA A 448 -8.98 -6.21 37.58
N GLY A 449 -9.05 -4.95 37.12
CA GLY A 449 -8.22 -3.86 37.64
C GLY A 449 -8.95 -2.66 38.25
N ARG A 450 -10.27 -2.71 38.42
CA ARG A 450 -10.98 -1.70 39.22
C ARG A 450 -11.41 -2.35 40.53
N PRO A 451 -10.79 -2.03 41.68
CA PRO A 451 -11.43 -2.38 42.94
C PRO A 451 -12.80 -1.69 42.93
N ALA A 452 -13.85 -2.48 43.11
CA ALA A 452 -15.17 -1.96 43.38
C ALA A 452 -15.04 -1.07 44.61
N VAL A 453 -15.14 0.25 44.42
CA VAL A 453 -15.36 1.17 45.53
C VAL A 453 -16.72 0.76 46.07
N ALA A 454 -16.70 0.01 47.17
CA ALA A 454 -17.88 -0.32 47.93
C ALA A 454 -18.56 1.01 48.26
N ALA A 455 -19.75 1.21 47.70
CA ALA A 455 -20.64 2.27 48.09
C ALA A 455 -21.10 1.98 49.53
N GLY A 456 -20.28 2.36 50.50
CA GLY A 456 -20.69 2.50 51.89
C GLY A 456 -21.67 3.67 51.97
N GLY A 457 -22.93 3.35 52.24
CA GLY A 457 -23.98 4.33 52.46
C GLY A 457 -23.57 5.32 53.54
N ARG A 458 -23.62 6.60 53.21
CA ARG A 458 -23.72 7.67 54.20
C ARG A 458 -25.17 7.69 54.67
N GLU A 459 -25.46 6.99 55.76
CA GLU A 459 -26.56 7.37 56.62
C GLU A 459 -26.08 8.43 57.62
N THR A 460 -26.85 9.51 57.62
CA THR A 460 -26.78 10.70 58.43
C THR A 460 -26.98 10.38 59.91
N ALA A 461 -26.08 10.85 60.77
CA ALA A 461 -26.38 11.05 62.17
C ALA A 461 -25.75 12.37 62.64
N TRP A 462 -26.63 13.21 63.17
CA TRP A 462 -26.44 14.58 63.60
C TRP A 462 -25.49 14.70 64.79
N ASN A 463 -24.67 15.74 64.77
CA ASN A 463 -23.84 16.15 65.89
C ASN A 463 -24.57 17.25 66.68
N GLN A 464 -25.16 16.92 67.83
CA GLN A 464 -25.51 17.86 68.91
C GLN A 464 -25.47 17.14 70.26
N GLY A 465 -24.72 17.67 71.24
CA GLY A 465 -24.93 17.33 72.66
C GLY A 465 -23.67 17.11 73.53
N ALA A 466 -23.07 18.21 73.99
CA ALA A 466 -22.53 18.46 75.34
C ALA A 466 -21.92 17.33 76.22
N GLY A 467 -20.60 17.44 76.47
CA GLY A 467 -19.90 17.34 77.78
C GLY A 467 -19.66 15.97 78.44
N PRO A 468 -18.80 15.88 79.48
CA PRO A 468 -17.36 16.20 79.51
C PRO A 468 -16.48 14.96 79.84
N GLU A 469 -15.16 15.11 79.69
CA GLU A 469 -14.07 14.25 80.26
C GLU A 469 -14.29 13.88 81.76
N PRO A 470 -13.65 12.83 82.35
CA PRO A 470 -12.18 12.63 82.30
C PRO A 470 -11.59 11.20 82.51
N ALA A 471 -10.26 11.13 82.31
CA ALA A 471 -9.23 10.42 83.09
C ALA A 471 -8.96 8.90 83.00
N ASP A 472 -7.65 8.63 83.14
CA ASP A 472 -6.93 7.44 83.62
C ASP A 472 -6.72 6.25 82.67
N SER A 473 -5.49 5.95 82.21
CA SER A 473 -4.22 5.59 82.86
C SER A 473 -4.03 4.06 83.02
N GLN A 474 -2.76 3.64 82.85
CA GLN A 474 -2.18 2.30 83.08
C GLN A 474 -2.20 1.32 81.88
N VAL A 475 -1.07 1.00 81.24
CA VAL A 475 0.13 0.24 81.68
C VAL A 475 -0.10 -1.28 81.72
N ARG A 476 0.63 -1.97 80.83
CA ARG A 476 1.28 -3.31 80.88
C ARG A 476 0.67 -4.42 81.75
N ALA A 477 0.48 -5.60 81.13
CA ALA A 477 1.17 -6.89 81.40
C ALA A 477 0.52 -7.99 80.53
N THR A 478 1.20 -8.66 79.61
CA THR A 478 1.92 -9.95 79.77
C THR A 478 1.25 -10.96 80.70
N HIS A 479 0.67 -12.03 80.13
CA HIS A 479 1.07 -13.44 80.29
C HIS A 479 -0.03 -14.39 79.81
N GLY A 480 0.37 -15.54 79.23
CA GLY A 480 -0.45 -16.74 79.11
C GLY A 480 -0.63 -17.21 77.69
#